data_AF-A0A6N7LLU0-F1
#
_entry.id   AF-A0A6N7LLU0-F1
#
_cell.length_a   1.000
_cell.length_b   1.000
_cell.length_c   1.000
_cell.angle_alpha   90.00
_cell.angle_beta   90.00
_cell.angle_gamma   90.00
#
_symmetry.space_group_name_H-M   'P 1'
#
loop_
_entity.id
_entity.type
_entity.pdbx_description
1 polymer ?
#
loop_
_entity_poly.entity_id
_entity_poly.type
_entity_poly.pdbx_seq_one_letter_code
_entity_poly.pdbx_strand_id
1 'polypeptide(L)'
;MAGRLSGKIALISGGAGGCGLAASQLFAREGAKVGIVDLPKSKGEEVAAAIRAEGGEAVFAAADVSVSAEVTAAVNAVESAFGPITVLFNHAGILAVGPFLETEEAEWDRLMAVNVKSMFLMTKAVLPGMLKAGGGSIICTSSISAVAATPMEVLYDTTKGACHMFARAIAVEFRDRGIRCNAVCPGFIATDHGKREIVGLSKYGVDVSEAAIAAQQGRMCDPMEVANAALFLASDEASFVNGTHLFVDNCFTAV
;
A
#
# COMPACT_ATOMS: atom_id res chain seq x y z
N MET A 1 14.87 -11.99 13.35
CA MET A 1 14.37 -11.68 14.70
C MET A 1 12.87 -11.65 14.59
N ALA A 2 12.14 -12.46 15.37
CA ALA A 2 10.68 -12.34 15.43
C ALA A 2 10.31 -11.17 16.35
N GLY A 3 9.20 -10.50 16.07
CA GLY A 3 8.67 -9.45 16.93
C GLY A 3 9.04 -8.02 16.51
N ARG A 4 9.39 -7.78 15.24
CA ARG A 4 9.79 -6.46 14.73
C ARG A 4 8.71 -5.39 14.85
N LEU A 5 7.45 -5.79 15.04
CA LEU A 5 6.29 -4.92 15.26
C LEU A 5 5.58 -5.20 16.59
N SER A 6 6.25 -5.82 17.56
CA SER A 6 5.68 -6.04 18.90
C SER A 6 5.22 -4.74 19.53
N GLY A 7 3.97 -4.72 20.01
CA GLY A 7 3.35 -3.55 20.61
C GLY A 7 2.86 -2.50 19.61
N LYS A 8 3.01 -2.73 18.30
CA LYS A 8 2.47 -1.86 17.25
C LYS A 8 1.04 -2.27 16.88
N ILE A 9 0.26 -1.28 16.46
CA ILE A 9 -1.08 -1.48 15.91
C ILE A 9 -1.03 -1.04 14.46
N ALA A 10 -1.20 -1.99 13.54
CA ALA A 10 -1.03 -1.79 12.11
C ALA A 10 -2.38 -1.81 11.38
N LEU A 11 -2.70 -0.74 10.66
CA LEU A 11 -3.85 -0.67 9.77
C LEU A 11 -3.39 -0.80 8.32
N ILE A 12 -3.95 -1.75 7.56
CA ILE A 12 -3.56 -2.02 6.18
C ILE A 12 -4.79 -1.90 5.28
N SER A 13 -4.80 -0.91 4.40
CA SER A 13 -5.84 -0.80 3.37
C SER A 13 -5.53 -1.69 2.17
N GLY A 14 -6.55 -2.32 1.57
CA GLY A 14 -6.33 -3.37 0.57
C GLY A 14 -5.67 -4.62 1.17
N GLY A 15 -5.85 -4.85 2.48
CA GLY A 15 -5.14 -5.86 3.25
C GLY A 15 -5.61 -7.30 3.00
N ALA A 16 -6.61 -7.54 2.14
CA ALA A 16 -7.15 -8.86 1.86
C ALA A 16 -6.62 -9.50 0.56
N GLY A 17 -5.79 -8.80 -0.23
CA GLY A 17 -5.25 -9.32 -1.49
C GLY A 17 -3.82 -8.88 -1.78
N GLY A 18 -3.15 -9.61 -2.68
CA GLY A 18 -1.81 -9.26 -3.20
C GLY A 18 -0.77 -8.99 -2.11
N CYS A 19 -0.05 -7.88 -2.23
CA CYS A 19 0.97 -7.48 -1.26
C CYS A 19 0.37 -7.03 0.08
N GLY A 20 -0.85 -6.48 0.08
CA GLY A 20 -1.58 -6.13 1.30
C GLY A 20 -1.88 -7.36 2.15
N LEU A 21 -2.32 -8.46 1.53
CA LEU A 21 -2.48 -9.76 2.20
C LEU A 21 -1.16 -10.27 2.79
N ALA A 22 -0.10 -10.25 1.98
CA ALA A 22 1.23 -10.68 2.44
C ALA A 22 1.70 -9.85 3.63
N ALA A 23 1.48 -8.53 3.60
CA ALA A 23 1.78 -7.62 4.70
C ALA A 23 0.91 -7.88 5.93
N SER A 24 -0.41 -8.08 5.78
CA SER A 24 -1.32 -8.38 6.91
C SER A 24 -0.85 -9.60 7.69
N GLN A 25 -0.53 -10.69 6.98
CA GLN A 25 -0.05 -11.92 7.60
C GLN A 25 1.36 -11.75 8.19
N LEU A 26 2.27 -11.10 7.46
CA LEU A 26 3.64 -10.88 7.92
C LEU A 26 3.68 -9.99 9.17
N PHE A 27 2.93 -8.89 9.19
CA PHE A 27 2.92 -7.94 10.30
C PHE A 27 2.36 -8.58 11.57
N ALA A 28 1.33 -9.43 11.43
CA ALA A 28 0.80 -10.21 12.55
C ALA A 28 1.83 -11.22 13.08
N ARG A 29 2.53 -11.95 12.20
CA ARG A 29 3.63 -12.85 12.60
C ARG A 29 4.78 -12.11 13.30
N GLU A 30 4.96 -10.83 12.99
CA GLU A 30 5.94 -9.95 13.64
C GLU A 30 5.40 -9.24 14.90
N GLY A 31 4.23 -9.66 15.40
CA GLY A 31 3.68 -9.23 16.69
C GLY A 31 2.83 -7.96 16.67
N ALA A 32 2.45 -7.47 15.48
CA ALA A 32 1.50 -6.37 15.40
C ALA A 32 0.06 -6.86 15.65
N LYS A 33 -0.78 -5.98 16.23
CA LYS A 33 -2.23 -6.11 16.13
C LYS A 33 -2.69 -5.53 14.80
N VAL A 34 -3.35 -6.32 13.96
CA VAL A 34 -3.59 -5.96 12.55
C VAL A 34 -5.06 -5.62 12.29
N GLY A 35 -5.33 -4.36 11.92
CA GLY A 35 -6.56 -3.96 11.28
C GLY A 35 -6.48 -4.13 9.77
N ILE A 36 -7.40 -4.89 9.20
CA ILE A 36 -7.52 -5.09 7.75
C ILE A 36 -8.67 -4.24 7.24
N VAL A 37 -8.39 -3.31 6.33
CA VAL A 37 -9.40 -2.53 5.63
C VAL A 37 -9.43 -2.96 4.18
N ASP A 38 -10.59 -3.38 3.72
CA ASP A 38 -10.80 -3.79 2.33
C ASP A 38 -12.30 -3.70 2.01
N LEU A 39 -12.67 -3.88 0.74
CA LEU A 39 -14.05 -3.78 0.31
C LEU A 39 -14.94 -4.80 1.04
N PRO A 40 -16.23 -4.51 1.28
CA PRO A 40 -17.14 -5.43 1.97
C PRO A 40 -17.24 -6.83 1.36
N LYS A 41 -17.03 -6.96 0.04
CA LYS A 41 -17.07 -8.23 -0.70
C LYS A 41 -15.71 -8.92 -0.83
N SER A 42 -14.67 -8.38 -0.20
CA SER A 42 -13.34 -8.98 -0.18
C SER A 42 -13.29 -10.20 0.73
N LYS A 43 -12.13 -10.85 0.80
CA LYS A 43 -11.84 -11.94 1.74
C LYS A 43 -11.32 -11.44 3.10
N GLY A 44 -11.53 -10.16 3.43
CA GLY A 44 -10.90 -9.54 4.61
C GLY A 44 -11.18 -10.26 5.93
N GLU A 45 -12.40 -10.73 6.16
CA GLU A 45 -12.73 -11.50 7.37
C GLU A 45 -12.08 -12.88 7.38
N GLU A 46 -12.00 -13.57 6.22
CA GLU A 46 -11.30 -14.85 6.12
C GLU A 46 -9.81 -14.69 6.49
N VAL A 47 -9.19 -13.60 6.02
CA VAL A 47 -7.79 -13.28 6.33
C VAL A 47 -7.61 -12.97 7.82
N ALA A 48 -8.50 -12.14 8.40
CA ALA A 48 -8.45 -11.84 9.82
C ALA A 48 -8.65 -13.10 10.69
N ALA A 49 -9.57 -13.98 10.29
CA ALA A 49 -9.80 -15.25 10.96
C ALA A 49 -8.58 -16.18 10.87
N ALA A 50 -7.94 -16.27 9.71
CA ALA A 50 -6.72 -17.05 9.53
C ALA A 50 -5.57 -16.55 10.42
N ILE A 51 -5.36 -15.23 10.49
CA ILE A 51 -4.36 -14.63 11.39
C ILE A 51 -4.64 -14.99 12.85
N ARG A 52 -5.90 -14.90 13.29
CA ARG A 52 -6.29 -15.30 14.65
C ARG A 52 -6.10 -16.79 14.91
N ALA A 53 -6.36 -17.65 13.92
CA ALA A 53 -6.13 -19.09 14.03
C ALA A 53 -4.64 -19.45 14.16
N GLU A 54 -3.74 -18.64 13.58
CA GLU A 54 -2.28 -18.72 13.74
C GLU A 54 -1.76 -18.10 15.05
N GLY A 55 -2.66 -17.58 15.91
CA GLY A 55 -2.32 -16.99 17.20
C GLY A 55 -2.03 -15.49 17.19
N GLY A 56 -2.22 -14.81 16.06
CA GLY A 56 -2.11 -13.36 15.96
C GLY A 56 -3.39 -12.62 16.39
N GLU A 57 -3.31 -11.29 16.46
CA GLU A 57 -4.46 -10.42 16.71
C GLU A 57 -4.84 -9.69 15.42
N ALA A 58 -6.07 -9.90 14.93
CA ALA A 58 -6.57 -9.20 13.75
C ALA A 58 -8.07 -8.93 13.78
N VAL A 59 -8.48 -7.80 13.20
CA VAL A 59 -9.88 -7.44 12.93
C VAL A 59 -10.04 -6.99 11.48
N PHE A 60 -11.17 -7.32 10.88
CA PHE A 60 -11.56 -6.81 9.57
C PHE A 60 -12.53 -5.63 9.74
N ALA A 61 -12.30 -4.56 9.00
CA ALA A 61 -13.15 -3.40 8.93
C ALA A 61 -13.46 -3.09 7.46
N ALA A 62 -14.65 -3.48 7.01
CA ALA A 62 -15.08 -3.29 5.64
C ALA A 62 -15.26 -1.79 5.30
N ALA A 63 -14.62 -1.32 4.23
CA ALA A 63 -14.78 0.03 3.72
C ALA A 63 -14.32 0.17 2.26
N ASP A 64 -15.00 1.03 1.50
CA ASP A 64 -14.42 1.68 0.34
C ASP A 64 -13.54 2.87 0.79
N VAL A 65 -12.24 2.75 0.54
CA VAL A 65 -11.24 3.74 0.94
C VAL A 65 -11.39 5.09 0.23
N SER A 66 -12.18 5.17 -0.84
CA SER A 66 -12.51 6.42 -1.54
C SER A 66 -13.64 7.21 -0.86
N VAL A 67 -14.34 6.59 0.10
CA VAL A 67 -15.51 7.12 0.81
C VAL A 67 -15.13 7.52 2.24
N SER A 68 -15.14 8.83 2.52
CA SER A 68 -14.66 9.40 3.80
C SER A 68 -15.39 8.86 5.04
N ALA A 69 -16.70 8.62 4.95
CA ALA A 69 -17.48 8.12 6.07
C ALA A 69 -17.13 6.68 6.41
N GLU A 70 -16.93 5.84 5.39
CA GLU A 70 -16.53 4.44 5.57
C GLU A 70 -15.11 4.32 6.11
N VAL A 71 -14.17 5.12 5.61
CA VAL A 71 -12.80 5.22 6.16
C VAL A 71 -12.83 5.58 7.64
N THR A 72 -13.62 6.59 8.02
CA THR A 72 -13.72 7.02 9.42
C THR A 72 -14.29 5.91 10.29
N ALA A 73 -15.34 5.22 9.84
CA ALA A 73 -15.93 4.10 10.56
C ALA A 73 -14.93 2.93 10.72
N ALA A 74 -14.18 2.60 9.66
CA ALA A 74 -13.19 1.53 9.69
C ALA A 74 -12.03 1.82 10.64
N VAL A 75 -11.47 3.04 10.58
CA VAL A 75 -10.41 3.47 11.52
C VAL A 75 -10.90 3.40 12.96
N ASN A 76 -12.10 3.93 13.25
CA ASN A 76 -12.69 3.89 14.59
C ASN A 76 -12.90 2.44 15.09
N ALA A 77 -13.31 1.52 14.21
CA ALA A 77 -13.49 0.12 14.57
C ALA A 77 -12.17 -0.53 15.00
N VAL A 78 -11.08 -0.27 14.27
CA VAL A 78 -9.75 -0.79 14.62
C VAL A 78 -9.21 -0.14 15.90
N GLU A 79 -9.35 1.19 16.03
CA GLU A 79 -8.91 1.89 17.25
C GLU A 79 -9.69 1.48 18.48
N SER A 80 -10.98 1.15 18.34
CA SER A 80 -11.79 0.63 19.44
C SER A 80 -11.35 -0.78 19.87
N ALA A 81 -10.90 -1.60 18.93
CA ALA A 81 -10.44 -2.96 19.20
C ALA A 81 -9.05 -2.99 19.86
N PHE A 82 -8.12 -2.15 19.41
CA PHE A 82 -6.71 -2.27 19.76
C PHE A 82 -6.08 -1.04 20.42
N GLY A 83 -6.68 0.14 20.26
CA GLY A 83 -6.08 1.43 20.62
C GLY A 83 -5.52 2.19 19.41
N PRO A 84 -4.80 3.31 19.63
CA PRO A 84 -4.34 4.19 18.56
C PRO A 84 -3.45 3.46 17.55
N ILE A 85 -3.73 3.65 16.26
CA ILE A 85 -2.93 3.04 15.19
C ILE A 85 -1.56 3.72 15.11
N THR A 86 -0.50 2.92 15.18
CA THR A 86 0.91 3.38 15.14
C THR A 86 1.65 3.00 13.86
N VAL A 87 1.05 2.14 13.04
CA VAL A 87 1.50 1.83 11.68
C VAL A 87 0.31 1.93 10.71
N LEU A 88 0.43 2.73 9.66
CA LEU A 88 -0.55 2.78 8.56
C LEU A 88 0.12 2.35 7.26
N PHE A 89 -0.38 1.29 6.64
CA PHE A 89 -0.01 0.93 5.28
C PHE A 89 -1.14 1.30 4.31
N ASN A 90 -0.98 2.45 3.65
CA ASN A 90 -1.82 2.89 2.55
C ASN A 90 -1.49 2.05 1.31
N HIS A 91 -2.14 0.90 1.16
CA HIS A 91 -1.84 -0.05 0.09
C HIS A 91 -2.96 -0.23 -0.93
N ALA A 92 -4.23 0.01 -0.56
CA ALA A 92 -5.35 -0.06 -1.50
C ALA A 92 -5.07 0.76 -2.78
N GLY A 93 -5.30 0.15 -3.93
CA GLY A 93 -5.05 0.75 -5.23
C GLY A 93 -5.62 -0.06 -6.38
N ILE A 94 -5.90 0.63 -7.47
CA ILE A 94 -6.36 0.06 -8.75
C ILE A 94 -5.48 0.55 -9.89
N LEU A 95 -5.64 -0.09 -11.04
CA LEU A 95 -4.90 0.17 -12.27
C LEU A 95 -5.91 0.47 -13.39
N ALA A 96 -5.52 1.36 -14.29
CA ALA A 96 -6.16 1.54 -15.59
C ALA A 96 -5.10 1.42 -16.67
N VAL A 97 -5.36 0.58 -17.67
CA VAL A 97 -4.51 0.44 -18.87
C VAL A 97 -5.36 0.76 -20.08
N GLY A 98 -4.95 1.75 -20.85
CA GLY A 98 -5.61 2.11 -22.10
C GLY A 98 -5.02 3.36 -22.77
N PRO A 99 -5.41 3.63 -24.02
CA PRO A 99 -4.99 4.83 -24.73
C PRO A 99 -5.44 6.09 -24.00
N PHE A 100 -4.55 7.07 -23.89
CA PHE A 100 -4.85 8.33 -23.18
C PHE A 100 -6.09 9.04 -23.74
N LEU A 101 -6.25 9.07 -25.06
CA LEU A 101 -7.40 9.71 -25.72
C LEU A 101 -8.73 8.94 -25.53
N GLU A 102 -8.69 7.71 -25.02
CA GLU A 102 -9.87 6.90 -24.68
C GLU A 102 -10.15 6.93 -23.17
N THR A 103 -9.36 7.67 -22.38
CA THR A 103 -9.57 7.79 -20.94
C THR A 103 -10.71 8.75 -20.65
N GLU A 104 -11.82 8.21 -20.18
CA GLU A 104 -12.98 8.98 -19.75
C GLU A 104 -12.75 9.63 -18.37
N GLU A 105 -13.37 10.78 -18.13
CA GLU A 105 -13.28 11.50 -16.84
C GLU A 105 -13.72 10.63 -15.67
N ALA A 106 -14.70 9.74 -15.87
CA ALA A 106 -15.16 8.83 -14.82
C ALA A 106 -14.06 7.83 -14.37
N GLU A 107 -13.22 7.36 -15.29
CA GLU A 107 -12.09 6.48 -14.96
C GLU A 107 -10.97 7.27 -14.26
N TRP A 108 -10.72 8.50 -14.73
CA TRP A 108 -9.82 9.44 -14.06
C TRP A 108 -10.23 9.66 -12.60
N ASP A 109 -11.48 10.03 -12.36
CA ASP A 109 -12.00 10.30 -11.02
C ASP A 109 -11.93 9.06 -10.14
N ARG A 110 -12.25 7.89 -10.70
CA ARG A 110 -12.17 6.61 -9.98
C ARG A 110 -10.75 6.28 -9.55
N LEU A 111 -9.76 6.38 -10.44
CA LEU A 111 -8.36 6.12 -10.09
C LEU A 111 -7.81 7.14 -9.09
N MET A 112 -8.12 8.42 -9.28
CA MET A 112 -7.71 9.47 -8.35
C MET A 112 -8.35 9.29 -6.98
N ALA A 113 -9.63 8.88 -6.93
CA ALA A 113 -10.34 8.63 -5.69
C ALA A 113 -9.75 7.43 -4.91
N VAL A 114 -9.40 6.35 -5.61
CA VAL A 114 -8.89 5.12 -4.98
C VAL A 114 -7.39 5.16 -4.71
N ASN A 115 -6.56 5.70 -5.60
CA ASN A 115 -5.10 5.66 -5.45
C ASN A 115 -4.57 6.86 -4.66
N VAL A 116 -5.18 8.05 -4.79
CA VAL A 116 -4.64 9.30 -4.24
C VAL A 116 -5.47 9.81 -3.07
N LYS A 117 -6.76 10.07 -3.28
CA LYS A 117 -7.66 10.60 -2.24
C LYS A 117 -7.75 9.65 -1.05
N SER A 118 -7.73 8.34 -1.28
CA SER A 118 -7.74 7.33 -0.21
C SER A 118 -6.57 7.51 0.77
N MET A 119 -5.36 7.81 0.29
CA MET A 119 -4.20 8.04 1.16
C MET A 119 -4.42 9.25 2.05
N PHE A 120 -4.98 10.32 1.49
CA PHE A 120 -5.38 11.49 2.27
C PHE A 120 -6.43 11.12 3.33
N LEU A 121 -7.50 10.41 2.96
CA LEU A 121 -8.59 10.06 3.88
C LEU A 121 -8.10 9.17 5.03
N MET A 122 -7.39 8.09 4.72
CA MET A 122 -6.84 7.15 5.70
C MET A 122 -5.84 7.83 6.62
N THR A 123 -4.89 8.60 6.05
CA THR A 123 -3.90 9.33 6.84
C THR A 123 -4.57 10.36 7.74
N LYS A 124 -5.52 11.15 7.22
CA LYS A 124 -6.25 12.15 8.01
C LYS A 124 -7.03 11.53 9.18
N ALA A 125 -7.59 10.35 8.99
CA ALA A 125 -8.34 9.64 10.03
C ALA A 125 -7.41 9.06 11.12
N VAL A 126 -6.26 8.49 10.73
CA VAL A 126 -5.32 7.83 11.66
C VAL A 126 -4.40 8.80 12.39
N LEU A 127 -3.95 9.86 11.71
CA LEU A 127 -2.87 10.73 12.18
C LEU A 127 -3.13 11.38 13.56
N PRO A 128 -4.35 11.83 13.91
CA PRO A 128 -4.61 12.38 15.24
C PRO A 128 -4.37 11.37 16.38
N GLY A 129 -4.78 10.10 16.19
CA GLY A 129 -4.54 9.02 17.15
C GLY A 129 -3.06 8.68 17.25
N MET A 130 -2.40 8.54 16.09
CA MET A 130 -0.96 8.27 15.98
C MET A 130 -0.11 9.35 16.68
N LEU A 131 -0.45 10.64 16.52
CA LEU A 131 0.24 11.75 17.18
C LEU A 131 0.05 11.72 18.70
N LYS A 132 -1.15 11.38 19.19
CA LYS A 132 -1.41 11.23 20.64
C LYS A 132 -0.63 10.05 21.24
N ALA A 133 -0.38 9.01 20.45
CA ALA A 133 0.44 7.87 20.85
C ALA A 133 1.96 8.17 20.85
N GLY A 134 2.37 9.37 20.45
CA GLY A 134 3.77 9.81 20.46
C GLY A 134 4.52 9.64 19.13
N GLY A 135 3.85 9.17 18.08
CA GLY A 135 4.43 8.99 16.76
C GLY A 135 4.03 7.68 16.09
N GLY A 136 4.55 7.45 14.90
CA GLY A 136 4.25 6.24 14.13
C GLY A 136 4.84 6.25 12.73
N SER A 137 4.52 5.20 11.97
CA SER A 137 5.03 5.00 10.62
C SER A 137 3.90 4.86 9.61
N ILE A 138 3.98 5.63 8.55
CA ILE A 138 3.06 5.58 7.41
C ILE A 138 3.83 5.07 6.20
N ILE A 139 3.31 4.06 5.55
CA ILE A 139 3.85 3.48 4.32
C ILE A 139 2.82 3.71 3.23
N CYS A 140 3.22 4.34 2.14
CA CYS A 140 2.38 4.56 0.97
C CYS A 140 2.83 3.65 -0.16
N THR A 141 1.90 2.92 -0.76
CA THR A 141 2.22 2.11 -1.95
C THR A 141 2.23 3.01 -3.18
N SER A 142 3.43 3.26 -3.71
CA SER A 142 3.60 3.88 -5.01
C SER A 142 3.90 2.81 -6.08
N SER A 143 4.84 3.05 -6.98
CA SER A 143 5.27 2.17 -8.07
C SER A 143 6.56 2.71 -8.70
N ILE A 144 7.27 1.89 -9.47
CA ILE A 144 8.22 2.37 -10.50
C ILE A 144 7.60 3.39 -11.44
N SER A 145 6.29 3.30 -11.69
CA SER A 145 5.47 4.19 -12.54
C SER A 145 5.53 5.67 -12.16
N ALA A 146 6.00 5.98 -10.95
CA ALA A 146 6.20 7.36 -10.53
C ALA A 146 7.47 8.02 -11.11
N VAL A 147 8.40 7.22 -11.63
CA VAL A 147 9.69 7.69 -12.17
C VAL A 147 10.06 7.08 -13.53
N ALA A 148 9.46 5.94 -13.89
CA ALA A 148 9.60 5.29 -15.18
C ALA A 148 8.19 4.99 -15.73
N ALA A 149 7.82 5.69 -16.81
CA ALA A 149 6.47 5.62 -17.38
C ALA A 149 6.31 4.40 -18.31
N THR A 150 5.12 3.79 -18.30
CA THR A 150 4.76 2.68 -19.19
C THR A 150 3.72 3.17 -20.21
N PRO A 151 3.83 2.81 -21.51
CA PRO A 151 2.78 3.14 -22.47
C PRO A 151 1.42 2.62 -22.00
N MET A 152 0.36 3.40 -22.27
CA MET A 152 -1.03 3.09 -21.89
C MET A 152 -1.34 3.21 -20.39
N GLU A 153 -0.44 3.74 -19.57
CA GLU A 153 -0.64 3.86 -18.11
C GLU A 153 -0.64 5.31 -17.60
N VAL A 154 -0.78 6.32 -18.49
CA VAL A 154 -0.68 7.76 -18.15
C VAL A 154 -1.44 8.14 -16.87
N LEU A 155 -2.68 7.68 -16.72
CA LEU A 155 -3.49 7.95 -15.54
C LEU A 155 -2.93 7.27 -14.29
N TYR A 156 -2.52 6.01 -14.39
CA TYR A 156 -1.92 5.28 -13.28
C TYR A 156 -0.59 5.90 -12.85
N ASP A 157 0.30 6.20 -13.79
CA ASP A 157 1.58 6.89 -13.59
C ASP A 157 1.36 8.22 -12.86
N THR A 158 0.37 9.00 -13.30
CA THR A 158 -0.02 10.26 -12.65
C THR A 158 -0.39 10.03 -11.18
N THR A 159 -1.22 9.01 -10.88
CA THR A 159 -1.58 8.69 -9.50
C THR A 159 -0.37 8.30 -8.66
N LYS A 160 0.59 7.57 -9.24
CA LYS A 160 1.77 7.08 -8.52
C LYS A 160 2.80 8.16 -8.28
N GLY A 161 2.94 9.12 -9.20
CA GLY A 161 3.66 10.38 -8.97
C GLY A 161 3.05 11.19 -7.82
N ALA A 162 1.72 11.30 -7.76
CA ALA A 162 1.04 11.95 -6.63
C ALA A 162 1.30 11.23 -5.29
N CYS A 163 1.28 9.89 -5.27
CA CYS A 163 1.61 9.10 -4.08
C CYS A 163 3.06 9.32 -3.61
N HIS A 164 4.02 9.42 -4.54
CA HIS A 164 5.42 9.74 -4.24
C HIS A 164 5.54 11.05 -3.47
N MET A 165 4.88 12.10 -3.97
CA MET A 165 4.95 13.42 -3.37
C MET A 165 4.15 13.48 -2.06
N PHE A 166 3.01 12.79 -1.98
CA PHE A 166 2.20 12.70 -0.76
C PHE A 166 3.04 12.16 0.42
N ALA A 167 3.76 11.05 0.21
CA ALA A 167 4.59 10.47 1.26
C ALA A 167 5.69 11.43 1.74
N ARG A 168 6.38 12.11 0.81
CA ARG A 168 7.39 13.12 1.13
C ARG A 168 6.80 14.32 1.88
N ALA A 169 5.63 14.80 1.46
CA ALA A 169 4.99 15.96 2.09
C ALA A 169 4.63 15.66 3.56
N ILE A 170 4.00 14.51 3.84
CA ILE A 170 3.68 14.09 5.22
C ILE A 170 4.95 13.94 6.06
N ALA A 171 5.99 13.32 5.50
CA ALA A 171 7.28 13.19 6.18
C ALA A 171 7.87 14.55 6.58
N VAL A 172 7.92 15.50 5.63
CA VAL A 172 8.49 16.83 5.86
C VAL A 172 7.70 17.61 6.90
N GLU A 173 6.37 17.56 6.85
CA GLU A 173 5.48 18.32 7.74
C GLU A 173 5.48 17.78 9.18
N PHE A 174 5.51 16.45 9.35
CA PHE A 174 5.30 15.82 10.66
C PHE A 174 6.57 15.19 11.27
N ARG A 175 7.75 15.34 10.66
CA ARG A 175 9.02 14.77 11.17
C ARG A 175 9.31 15.13 12.63
N ASP A 176 9.08 16.39 13.02
CA ASP A 176 9.40 16.90 14.36
C ASP A 176 8.34 16.47 15.40
N ARG A 177 7.33 15.71 14.97
CA ARG A 177 6.24 15.16 15.77
C ARG A 177 6.25 13.63 15.80
N GLY A 178 7.39 13.01 15.47
CA GLY A 178 7.59 11.56 15.56
C GLY A 178 6.89 10.76 14.46
N ILE A 179 6.49 11.39 13.35
CA ILE A 179 5.84 10.71 12.22
C ILE A 179 6.87 10.46 11.13
N ARG A 180 6.94 9.18 10.71
CA ARG A 180 7.64 8.79 9.49
C ARG A 180 6.65 8.50 8.39
N CYS A 181 6.90 8.96 7.18
CA CYS A 181 6.12 8.60 6.01
C CYS A 181 7.05 8.28 4.83
N ASN A 182 6.94 7.07 4.29
CA ASN A 182 7.80 6.58 3.22
C ASN A 182 6.94 5.93 2.13
N ALA A 183 7.44 5.89 0.90
CA ALA A 183 6.82 5.10 -0.16
C ALA A 183 7.55 3.77 -0.35
N VAL A 184 6.80 2.69 -0.56
CA VAL A 184 7.30 1.46 -1.17
C VAL A 184 6.94 1.48 -2.65
N CYS A 185 7.90 1.22 -3.52
CA CYS A 185 7.80 1.44 -4.97
C CYS A 185 8.12 0.14 -5.73
N PRO A 186 7.18 -0.82 -5.83
CA PRO A 186 7.41 -2.06 -6.54
C PRO A 186 7.50 -1.89 -8.06
N GLY A 187 8.20 -2.82 -8.71
CA GLY A 187 8.05 -3.13 -10.14
C GLY A 187 6.88 -4.09 -10.41
N PHE A 188 6.96 -4.92 -11.45
CA PHE A 188 5.94 -5.94 -11.73
C PHE A 188 5.93 -7.04 -10.66
N ILE A 189 4.74 -7.37 -10.17
CA ILE A 189 4.54 -8.30 -9.04
C ILE A 189 3.62 -9.45 -9.44
N ALA A 190 3.93 -10.67 -9.01
CA ALA A 190 3.14 -11.90 -9.22
C ALA A 190 1.83 -11.92 -8.38
N THR A 191 0.94 -10.96 -8.63
CA THR A 191 -0.39 -10.85 -8.03
C THR A 191 -1.48 -10.88 -9.10
N ASP A 192 -2.75 -11.03 -8.71
CA ASP A 192 -3.87 -10.86 -9.65
C ASP A 192 -3.99 -9.41 -10.17
N HIS A 193 -3.42 -8.43 -9.46
CA HIS A 193 -3.26 -7.08 -9.99
C HIS A 193 -2.24 -7.07 -11.15
N GLY A 194 -1.02 -7.56 -10.93
CA GLY A 194 0.02 -7.61 -11.96
C GLY A 194 -0.32 -8.51 -13.15
N LYS A 195 -1.08 -9.59 -12.95
CA LYS A 195 -1.60 -10.39 -14.07
C LYS A 195 -2.59 -9.60 -14.95
N ARG A 196 -3.45 -8.78 -14.35
CA ARG A 196 -4.39 -7.92 -15.09
C ARG A 196 -3.67 -6.82 -15.85
N GLU A 197 -2.63 -6.25 -15.25
CA GLU A 197 -1.72 -5.29 -15.88
C GLU A 197 -1.09 -5.88 -17.15
N ILE A 198 -0.49 -7.06 -17.04
CA ILE A 198 0.13 -7.76 -18.17
C ILE A 198 -0.87 -8.00 -19.31
N VAL A 199 -2.09 -8.45 -18.98
CA VAL A 199 -3.15 -8.67 -19.97
C VAL A 199 -3.56 -7.36 -20.64
N GLY A 200 -3.71 -6.28 -19.87
CA GLY A 200 -4.08 -4.96 -20.37
C GLY A 200 -3.01 -4.40 -21.32
N LEU A 201 -1.75 -4.43 -20.91
CA LEU A 201 -0.62 -3.93 -21.69
C LEU A 201 -0.43 -4.74 -22.98
N SER A 202 -0.50 -6.07 -22.89
CA SER A 202 -0.40 -6.98 -24.05
C SER A 202 -1.48 -6.71 -25.10
N LYS A 203 -2.72 -6.40 -24.66
CA LYS A 203 -3.84 -6.07 -25.56
C LYS A 203 -3.53 -4.87 -26.47
N TYR A 204 -2.72 -3.93 -26.00
CA TYR A 204 -2.32 -2.73 -26.75
C TYR A 204 -0.92 -2.83 -27.37
N GLY A 205 -0.34 -4.04 -27.43
CA GLY A 205 0.93 -4.31 -28.11
C GLY A 205 2.18 -3.89 -27.33
N VAL A 206 2.06 -3.61 -26.04
CA VAL A 206 3.23 -3.40 -25.16
C VAL A 206 3.85 -4.76 -24.85
N ASP A 207 5.15 -4.92 -25.07
CA ASP A 207 5.85 -6.17 -24.76
C ASP A 207 6.09 -6.27 -23.24
N VAL A 208 5.19 -7.00 -22.60
CA VAL A 208 5.27 -7.42 -21.19
C VAL A 208 5.33 -8.94 -21.08
N SER A 209 5.95 -9.58 -22.07
CA SER A 209 6.25 -11.01 -22.01
C SER A 209 7.15 -11.31 -20.82
N GLU A 210 7.18 -12.58 -20.39
CA GLU A 210 8.08 -13.01 -19.31
C GLU A 210 9.54 -12.68 -19.63
N ALA A 211 9.94 -12.79 -20.91
CA ALA A 211 11.28 -12.42 -21.36
C ALA A 211 11.54 -10.91 -21.26
N ALA A 212 10.58 -10.06 -21.61
CA ALA A 212 10.69 -8.61 -21.49
C ALA A 212 10.78 -8.16 -20.02
N ILE A 213 9.90 -8.70 -19.17
CA ILE A 213 9.94 -8.45 -17.71
C ILE A 213 11.26 -8.93 -17.12
N ALA A 214 11.75 -10.11 -17.52
CA ALA A 214 13.03 -10.62 -17.08
C ALA A 214 14.22 -9.75 -17.56
N ALA A 215 14.15 -9.19 -18.76
CA ALA A 215 15.17 -8.27 -19.26
C ALA A 215 15.23 -6.97 -18.46
N GLN A 216 14.10 -6.50 -17.90
CA GLN A 216 14.04 -5.25 -17.14
C GLN A 216 14.28 -5.42 -15.63
N GLN A 217 13.73 -6.48 -15.01
CA GLN A 217 13.80 -6.70 -13.55
C GLN A 217 14.12 -8.15 -13.16
N GLY A 218 14.60 -8.98 -14.08
CA GLY A 218 15.02 -10.37 -13.81
C GLY A 218 13.89 -11.39 -13.66
N ARG A 219 12.83 -11.05 -12.94
CA ARG A 219 11.61 -11.86 -12.77
C ARG A 219 10.46 -11.01 -12.22
N MET A 220 9.26 -11.58 -12.17
CA MET A 220 8.17 -11.03 -11.37
C MET A 220 8.56 -11.02 -9.88
N CYS A 221 8.30 -9.90 -9.21
CA CYS A 221 8.48 -9.74 -7.76
C CYS A 221 7.46 -10.60 -7.01
N ASP A 222 7.88 -11.28 -5.94
CA ASP A 222 6.97 -11.99 -5.04
C ASP A 222 6.29 -10.97 -4.10
N PRO A 223 4.97 -11.06 -3.86
CA PRO A 223 4.27 -10.13 -2.96
C PRO A 223 4.90 -10.02 -1.56
N MET A 224 5.51 -11.10 -1.06
CA MET A 224 6.22 -11.13 0.22
C MET A 224 7.47 -10.24 0.20
N GLU A 225 8.13 -10.04 -0.93
CA GLU A 225 9.30 -9.16 -1.03
C GLU A 225 8.90 -7.69 -0.82
N VAL A 226 7.74 -7.29 -1.34
CA VAL A 226 7.15 -5.97 -1.06
C VAL A 226 6.69 -5.86 0.40
N ALA A 227 6.07 -6.92 0.95
CA ALA A 227 5.67 -6.95 2.35
C ALA A 227 6.88 -6.82 3.30
N ASN A 228 8.02 -7.44 2.98
CA ASN A 228 9.26 -7.32 3.74
C ASN A 228 9.83 -5.90 3.72
N ALA A 229 9.79 -5.22 2.57
CA ALA A 229 10.17 -3.82 2.47
C ALA A 229 9.24 -2.91 3.30
N ALA A 230 7.92 -3.14 3.22
CA ALA A 230 6.94 -2.43 4.04
C ALA A 230 7.14 -2.70 5.54
N LEU A 231 7.47 -3.93 5.94
CA LEU A 231 7.79 -4.31 7.31
C LEU A 231 9.01 -3.54 7.83
N PHE A 232 10.09 -3.47 7.05
CA PHE A 232 11.25 -2.66 7.40
C PHE A 232 10.86 -1.21 7.66
N LEU A 233 10.14 -0.59 6.72
CA LEU A 233 9.69 0.80 6.86
C LEU A 233 8.75 0.99 8.06
N ALA A 234 7.91 0.02 8.40
CA ALA A 234 7.02 0.04 9.56
C ALA A 234 7.75 -0.10 10.90
N SER A 235 8.85 -0.83 10.93
CA SER A 235 9.60 -1.16 12.15
C SER A 235 10.48 -0.01 12.66
N ASP A 236 10.99 -0.16 13.89
CA ASP A 236 11.92 0.81 14.50
C ASP A 236 13.33 0.75 13.86
N GLU A 237 13.62 -0.27 13.06
CA GLU A 237 14.86 -0.35 12.27
C GLU A 237 14.95 0.76 11.21
N ALA A 238 13.80 1.28 10.76
CA ALA A 238 13.70 2.42 9.85
C ALA A 238 13.54 3.78 10.57
N SER A 239 13.93 3.87 11.85
CA SER A 239 13.72 5.06 12.71
C SER A 239 14.30 6.36 12.15
N PHE A 240 15.34 6.31 11.32
CA PHE A 240 15.91 7.49 10.66
C PHE A 240 15.64 7.54 9.14
N VAL A 241 14.79 6.65 8.63
CA VAL A 241 14.34 6.62 7.23
C VAL A 241 12.98 7.30 7.14
N ASN A 242 12.96 8.51 6.56
CA ASN A 242 11.76 9.33 6.46
C ASN A 242 11.72 10.10 5.13
N GLY A 243 10.58 10.09 4.43
CA GLY A 243 10.41 10.70 3.11
C GLY A 243 11.09 9.93 1.97
N THR A 244 11.53 8.68 2.22
CA THR A 244 12.20 7.88 1.18
C THR A 244 11.22 7.27 0.20
N HIS A 245 11.72 6.98 -1.00
CA HIS A 245 11.08 6.13 -2.00
C HIS A 245 11.90 4.85 -2.09
N LEU A 246 11.43 3.79 -1.42
CA LEU A 246 12.11 2.51 -1.38
C LEU A 246 11.66 1.65 -2.57
N PHE A 247 12.49 1.59 -3.60
CA PHE A 247 12.24 0.78 -4.79
C PHE A 247 12.43 -0.71 -4.52
N VAL A 248 11.45 -1.51 -4.94
CA VAL A 248 11.42 -2.98 -4.87
C VAL A 248 11.21 -3.50 -6.29
N ASP A 249 12.21 -3.24 -7.14
CA ASP A 249 12.08 -3.34 -8.60
C ASP A 249 13.24 -4.10 -9.26
N ASN A 250 14.14 -4.67 -8.46
CA ASN A 250 15.34 -5.38 -8.91
C ASN A 250 16.10 -4.64 -10.04
N CYS A 251 16.39 -3.36 -9.78
CA CYS A 251 17.16 -2.46 -10.65
C CYS A 251 16.44 -1.94 -11.90
N PHE A 252 15.12 -2.16 -12.05
CA PHE A 252 14.34 -1.61 -13.16
C PHE A 252 14.59 -0.11 -13.37
N THR A 253 14.56 0.68 -12.29
CA THR A 253 14.69 2.15 -12.35
C THR A 253 16.12 2.67 -12.22
N ALA A 254 17.12 1.78 -12.09
CA ALA A 254 18.50 2.18 -11.84
C ALA A 254 19.33 2.37 -13.13
N VAL A 255 18.79 2.02 -14.31
CA VAL A 255 19.48 1.96 -15.61
C VAL A 255 19.01 3.01 -16.60
#